data_AF-A0A946EWI5-F1
#
_entry.id   AF-A0A946EWI5-F1
#
_cell.length_a   1.000
_cell.length_b   1.000
_cell.length_c   1.000
_cell.angle_alpha   90.00
_cell.angle_beta   90.00
_cell.angle_gamma   90.00
#
_symmetry.space_group_name_H-M   'P 1'
#
loop_
_entity.id
_entity.type
_entity.pdbx_description
1 polymer ?
#
loop_
_entity_poly.entity_id
_entity_poly.type
_entity_poly.pdbx_seq_one_letter_code
_entity_poly.pdbx_strand_id
1 'polypeptide(L)'
;MKNTILTSFAFILFCSIGMSATRVVGTRPGLMMRVPMTSTNQSPYLFRAGFGTEFHNFNPMNTAKGVYFDMELKRGFSFGFSSAQGGDTTSLGLLGESLLTPPIEFGFHFQKKVYTYNDISISVGLQDVVFTTDPSSTELLSINTQLLSAFAVLGSEKNLGEYKFNTYMGFGTGGIAPSDTIEVIDSLKATKSGVFLGFLFKTPYLEKWGGLDIVGEFDGTGVNVGLRIPLTSDYRLNLGFTHLDKLPEWAVRYWPGHPGFTVGFDMVVPRKDKASISAQGPSGGLLPGYNSSNDFTVPMHLDSTLSLADLAVSTLRDSMSLMNNEMRNMMIRLASVEQKKLFLNDSLKAITLKQNVAENNMNEAMRHLSKSLRYFYAGDYREALKEVDLALELNPNMALAYARRGSIYYKLGDVQRATINWNLALRLDPEYDDVRNILKALHEDRLKSTSIFEEE
;
A
#
# COMPACT_ATOMS: atom_id res chain seq x y z
N MET A 1 -54.05 -13.87 26.71
CA MET A 1 -52.78 -14.46 26.22
C MET A 1 -52.02 -13.58 25.20
N LYS A 2 -52.20 -12.25 25.16
CA LYS A 2 -51.42 -11.36 24.26
C LYS A 2 -50.47 -10.37 24.97
N ASN A 3 -50.54 -10.25 26.30
CA ASN A 3 -49.73 -9.26 27.05
C ASN A 3 -48.65 -9.87 27.96
N THR A 4 -48.53 -11.19 28.06
CA THR A 4 -47.47 -11.86 28.85
C THR A 4 -46.25 -12.27 28.04
N ILE A 5 -46.30 -12.18 26.70
CA ILE A 5 -45.17 -12.49 25.81
C ILE A 5 -44.27 -11.26 25.61
N LEU A 6 -44.83 -10.05 25.77
CA LEU A 6 -44.11 -8.79 25.57
C LEU A 6 -43.18 -8.44 26.75
N THR A 7 -43.53 -8.86 27.97
CA THR A 7 -42.78 -8.53 29.19
C THR A 7 -41.60 -9.47 29.45
N SER A 8 -41.67 -10.72 28.98
CA SER A 8 -40.54 -11.66 29.06
C SER A 8 -39.46 -11.38 27.99
N PHE A 9 -39.81 -10.67 26.92
CA PHE A 9 -38.89 -10.27 25.84
C PHE A 9 -37.99 -9.08 26.22
N ALA A 10 -38.41 -8.28 27.20
CA ALA A 10 -37.70 -7.08 27.66
C ALA A 10 -36.61 -7.36 28.71
N PHE A 11 -36.66 -8.50 29.41
CA PHE A 11 -35.77 -8.77 30.55
C PHE A 11 -34.45 -9.47 30.17
N ILE A 12 -34.39 -10.12 29.00
CA ILE A 12 -33.15 -10.73 28.47
C ILE A 12 -32.39 -9.70 27.62
N LEU A 13 -32.32 -8.45 28.11
CA LEU A 13 -31.76 -7.29 27.42
C LEU A 13 -30.49 -6.73 28.07
N PHE A 14 -29.94 -7.40 29.09
CA PHE A 14 -28.90 -6.76 29.92
C PHE A 14 -27.61 -7.52 30.22
N CYS A 15 -27.38 -8.73 29.70
CA CYS A 15 -26.08 -9.42 29.79
C CYS A 15 -25.88 -10.13 28.43
N SER A 16 -24.77 -10.07 27.71
CA SER A 16 -23.38 -10.05 28.11
C SER A 16 -22.50 -9.56 26.96
N ILE A 17 -21.44 -8.83 27.34
CA ILE A 17 -20.37 -8.28 26.49
C ILE A 17 -19.40 -9.42 26.13
N GLY A 18 -19.02 -9.53 24.86
CA GLY A 18 -17.94 -10.44 24.43
C GLY A 18 -17.77 -10.49 22.91
N MET A 19 -16.57 -10.17 22.43
CA MET A 19 -16.16 -9.97 21.04
C MET A 19 -15.44 -11.20 20.43
N SER A 20 -15.58 -11.52 19.13
CA SER A 20 -14.56 -12.26 18.31
C SER A 20 -14.73 -12.19 16.75
N ALA A 21 -13.66 -12.50 15.96
CA ALA A 21 -12.98 -11.79 14.85
C ALA A 21 -13.24 -11.93 13.34
N THR A 22 -12.86 -10.85 12.61
CA THR A 22 -12.35 -10.64 11.22
C THR A 22 -12.81 -11.50 10.04
N ARG A 23 -13.31 -10.85 8.97
CA ARG A 23 -13.09 -11.31 7.57
C ARG A 23 -12.82 -10.15 6.61
N VAL A 24 -11.65 -10.25 5.96
CA VAL A 24 -11.16 -9.69 4.68
C VAL A 24 -10.80 -8.19 4.60
N VAL A 25 -9.61 -7.94 4.08
CA VAL A 25 -9.35 -6.73 3.29
C VAL A 25 -8.66 -7.08 2.01
N GLY A 26 -9.05 -6.31 1.01
CA GLY A 26 -8.50 -6.35 -0.33
C GLY A 26 -9.59 -6.42 -1.40
N THR A 27 -10.75 -6.99 -1.12
CA THR A 27 -11.84 -7.15 -2.10
C THR A 27 -13.09 -6.38 -1.70
N ARG A 28 -12.90 -5.09 -1.56
CA ARG A 28 -14.00 -4.15 -1.56
C ARG A 28 -14.39 -3.95 -3.03
N PRO A 29 -15.51 -4.48 -3.55
CA PRO A 29 -15.83 -4.33 -4.96
C PRO A 29 -15.84 -2.84 -5.34
N GLY A 30 -15.14 -2.48 -6.42
CA GLY A 30 -15.10 -1.09 -6.89
C GLY A 30 -14.22 -0.16 -6.06
N LEU A 31 -14.81 0.85 -5.42
CA LEU A 31 -14.10 2.07 -4.97
C LEU A 31 -13.48 1.94 -3.57
N MET A 32 -12.92 0.79 -3.20
CA MET A 32 -12.51 0.51 -1.81
C MET A 32 -13.67 0.64 -0.80
N MET A 33 -14.91 0.26 -1.13
CA MET A 33 -15.94 -0.01 -0.10
C MET A 33 -16.57 -1.39 -0.29
N ARG A 34 -16.98 -2.04 0.80
CA ARG A 34 -17.75 -3.29 0.79
C ARG A 34 -19.23 -3.03 0.56
N VAL A 35 -19.70 -1.86 1.00
CA VAL A 35 -21.08 -1.44 0.83
C VAL A 35 -21.43 -1.34 -0.65
N PRO A 36 -22.60 -1.87 -1.06
CA PRO A 36 -23.13 -1.64 -2.38
C PRO A 36 -23.25 -0.14 -2.69
N MET A 37 -23.04 0.21 -3.95
CA MET A 37 -23.10 1.59 -4.42
C MET A 37 -24.07 1.69 -5.59
N THR A 38 -24.61 2.89 -5.82
CA THR A 38 -25.48 3.15 -6.96
C THR A 38 -25.19 4.54 -7.51
N SER A 39 -25.16 4.68 -8.83
CA SER A 39 -24.91 5.96 -9.50
C SER A 39 -26.12 6.39 -10.32
N THR A 40 -26.29 7.70 -10.50
CA THR A 40 -27.36 8.24 -11.35
C THR A 40 -27.10 7.83 -12.81
N ASN A 41 -25.88 8.11 -13.28
CA ASN A 41 -25.43 7.82 -14.64
C ASN A 41 -24.77 6.45 -14.76
N GLN A 42 -24.71 5.94 -15.99
CA GLN A 42 -23.93 4.74 -16.29
C GLN A 42 -22.44 5.03 -16.07
N SER A 43 -21.73 4.09 -15.46
CA SER A 43 -20.30 4.15 -15.26
C SER A 43 -19.58 4.39 -16.59
N PRO A 44 -18.64 5.36 -16.63
CA PRO A 44 -17.84 5.62 -17.83
C PRO A 44 -16.83 4.48 -18.10
N TYR A 45 -16.75 3.48 -17.22
CA TYR A 45 -15.89 2.32 -17.35
C TYR A 45 -16.69 1.10 -17.79
N LEU A 46 -16.10 0.29 -18.68
CA LEU A 46 -16.63 -0.99 -19.09
C LEU A 46 -16.61 -1.96 -17.91
N PHE A 47 -15.44 -2.11 -17.29
CA PHE A 47 -15.23 -2.87 -16.07
C PHE A 47 -14.08 -2.26 -15.26
N ARG A 48 -13.97 -2.68 -14.01
CA ARG A 48 -12.82 -2.42 -13.15
C ARG A 48 -12.36 -3.73 -12.56
N ALA A 49 -11.07 -3.83 -12.29
CA ALA A 49 -10.50 -4.96 -11.61
C ALA A 49 -9.36 -4.50 -10.74
N GLY A 50 -9.12 -5.18 -9.64
CA GLY A 50 -8.07 -4.81 -8.72
C GLY A 50 -7.71 -5.93 -7.77
N PHE A 51 -6.64 -5.69 -7.03
CA PHE A 51 -6.22 -6.55 -5.95
C PHE A 51 -5.80 -5.70 -4.76
N GLY A 52 -5.85 -6.29 -3.57
CA GLY A 52 -5.47 -5.61 -2.34
C GLY A 52 -4.96 -6.56 -1.29
N THR A 53 -4.21 -6.01 -0.35
CA THR A 53 -3.69 -6.70 0.82
C THR A 53 -3.93 -5.84 2.05
N GLU A 54 -4.42 -6.49 3.11
CA GLU A 54 -4.43 -5.94 4.46
C GLU A 54 -3.18 -6.36 5.18
N PHE A 55 -2.69 -5.45 6.01
CA PHE A 55 -1.78 -5.78 7.08
C PHE A 55 -2.54 -5.63 8.39
N HIS A 56 -2.61 -6.71 9.16
CA HIS A 56 -3.15 -6.70 10.51
C HIS A 56 -2.03 -6.78 11.57
N ASN A 57 -0.88 -7.34 11.22
CA ASN A 57 0.33 -7.31 12.04
C ASN A 57 1.59 -7.46 11.18
N PHE A 58 2.71 -6.90 11.64
CA PHE A 58 3.99 -6.94 10.94
C PHE A 58 4.98 -7.95 11.53
N ASN A 59 4.79 -8.37 12.79
CA ASN A 59 5.69 -9.33 13.43
C ASN A 59 4.96 -10.17 14.50
N PRO A 60 4.70 -11.47 14.27
CA PRO A 60 4.78 -12.18 12.98
C PRO A 60 3.76 -11.63 11.97
N MET A 61 4.11 -11.68 10.67
CA MET A 61 3.32 -11.07 9.59
C MET A 61 1.95 -11.75 9.46
N ASN A 62 0.87 -10.97 9.55
CA ASN A 62 -0.50 -11.44 9.30
C ASN A 62 -1.19 -10.53 8.29
N THR A 63 -1.63 -11.13 7.18
CA THR A 63 -2.20 -10.40 6.05
C THR A 63 -3.45 -11.06 5.51
N ALA A 64 -4.47 -10.27 5.19
CA ALA A 64 -5.57 -10.71 4.35
C ALA A 64 -5.32 -10.24 2.91
N LYS A 65 -5.78 -10.99 1.92
CA LYS A 65 -5.54 -10.69 0.49
C LYS A 65 -6.81 -10.89 -0.31
N GLY A 66 -6.91 -10.21 -1.44
CA GLY A 66 -7.81 -10.69 -2.47
C GLY A 66 -7.85 -9.86 -3.73
N VAL A 67 -8.69 -10.32 -4.66
CA VAL A 67 -8.91 -9.77 -6.00
C VAL A 67 -10.39 -9.50 -6.23
N TYR A 68 -10.71 -8.48 -7.01
CA TYR A 68 -12.08 -8.17 -7.38
C TYR A 68 -12.19 -7.75 -8.85
N PHE A 69 -13.40 -7.90 -9.35
CA PHE A 69 -13.83 -7.48 -10.68
C PHE A 69 -15.25 -6.93 -10.58
N ASP A 70 -15.52 -5.75 -11.14
CA ASP A 70 -16.87 -5.20 -11.25
C ASP A 70 -17.15 -4.65 -12.65
N MET A 71 -18.38 -4.83 -13.11
CA MET A 71 -18.84 -4.40 -14.41
C MET A 71 -20.28 -3.90 -14.34
N GLU A 72 -20.52 -2.73 -14.91
CA GLU A 72 -21.88 -2.25 -15.16
C GLU A 72 -22.31 -2.66 -16.58
N LEU A 73 -23.40 -3.41 -16.68
CA LEU A 73 -24.05 -3.79 -17.92
C LEU A 73 -25.08 -2.72 -18.34
N LYS A 74 -25.68 -2.91 -19.51
CA LYS A 74 -26.76 -2.04 -19.98
C LYS A 74 -28.02 -2.20 -19.12
N ARG A 75 -28.91 -1.21 -19.19
CA ARG A 75 -30.21 -1.19 -18.49
C ARG A 75 -30.08 -1.26 -16.96
N GLY A 76 -28.97 -0.73 -16.42
CA GLY A 76 -28.76 -0.58 -14.98
C GLY A 76 -28.43 -1.88 -14.25
N PHE A 77 -28.09 -2.96 -14.95
CA PHE A 77 -27.58 -4.16 -14.30
C PHE A 77 -26.10 -4.00 -14.00
N SER A 78 -25.64 -4.51 -12.86
CA SER A 78 -24.23 -4.58 -12.52
C SER A 78 -23.90 -5.95 -11.94
N PHE A 79 -22.71 -6.43 -12.27
CA PHE A 79 -22.18 -7.71 -11.84
C PHE A 79 -20.81 -7.48 -11.21
N GLY A 80 -20.56 -8.16 -10.09
CA GLY A 80 -19.28 -8.16 -9.41
C GLY A 80 -18.86 -9.58 -9.03
N PHE A 81 -17.56 -9.79 -9.03
CA PHE A 81 -16.90 -10.99 -8.56
C PHE A 81 -15.75 -10.60 -7.63
N SER A 82 -15.58 -11.33 -6.54
CA SER A 82 -14.47 -11.13 -5.62
C SER A 82 -13.95 -12.48 -5.12
N SER A 83 -12.64 -12.58 -4.95
CA SER A 83 -12.02 -13.72 -4.27
C SER A 83 -11.09 -13.22 -3.20
N ALA A 84 -11.29 -13.68 -1.97
CA ALA A 84 -10.55 -13.22 -0.81
C ALA A 84 -10.04 -14.38 0.03
N GLN A 85 -8.88 -14.17 0.63
CA GLN A 85 -8.30 -15.01 1.64
C GLN A 85 -8.10 -14.18 2.91
N GLY A 86 -8.66 -14.65 4.02
CA GLY A 86 -8.54 -13.98 5.32
C GLY A 86 -7.11 -13.98 5.86
N GLY A 87 -6.91 -13.29 6.99
CA GLY A 87 -5.72 -13.45 7.81
C GLY A 87 -5.87 -14.62 8.78
N ASP A 88 -4.77 -15.03 9.40
CA ASP A 88 -4.76 -16.04 10.46
C ASP A 88 -5.46 -15.48 11.72
N THR A 89 -6.40 -16.25 12.27
CA THR A 89 -7.20 -15.86 13.45
C THR A 89 -6.60 -16.35 14.78
N THR A 90 -5.45 -17.04 14.76
CA THR A 90 -4.76 -17.46 15.98
C THR A 90 -4.32 -16.25 16.82
N SER A 91 -4.19 -16.46 18.14
CA SER A 91 -3.76 -15.40 19.03
C SER A 91 -2.35 -14.90 18.69
N LEU A 92 -2.09 -13.61 18.86
CA LEU A 92 -0.84 -12.94 18.49
C LEU A 92 0.43 -13.66 18.97
N GLY A 93 0.42 -14.21 20.19
CA GLY A 93 1.57 -14.93 20.76
C GLY A 93 1.84 -16.32 20.17
N LEU A 94 0.89 -16.90 19.44
CA LEU A 94 0.99 -18.21 18.78
C LEU A 94 1.03 -18.09 17.25
N LEU A 95 0.88 -16.88 16.71
CA LEU A 95 0.78 -16.67 15.26
C LEU A 95 2.07 -17.04 14.52
N GLY A 96 3.23 -17.02 15.20
CA GLY A 96 4.50 -17.47 14.64
C GLY A 96 4.63 -19.00 14.51
N GLU A 97 3.78 -19.76 15.22
CA GLU A 97 3.77 -21.23 15.25
C GLU A 97 2.51 -21.81 14.60
N SER A 98 1.58 -20.95 14.18
CA SER A 98 0.31 -21.36 13.60
C SER A 98 0.49 -21.99 12.21
N LEU A 99 -0.20 -23.11 12.01
CA LEU A 99 -0.32 -23.79 10.72
C LEU A 99 -1.68 -23.52 10.05
N LEU A 100 -2.48 -22.60 10.61
CA LEU A 100 -3.82 -22.30 10.11
C LEU A 100 -3.72 -21.51 8.81
N THR A 101 -4.06 -22.14 7.69
CA THR A 101 -4.30 -21.43 6.43
C THR A 101 -5.78 -21.10 6.32
N PRO A 102 -6.17 -19.81 6.37
CA PRO A 102 -7.57 -19.42 6.23
C PRO A 102 -8.11 -19.82 4.84
N PRO A 103 -9.39 -20.23 4.76
CA PRO A 103 -10.00 -20.67 3.52
C PRO A 103 -10.10 -19.51 2.51
N ILE A 104 -10.17 -19.87 1.23
CA ILE A 104 -10.45 -18.92 0.15
C ILE A 104 -11.96 -18.84 -0.04
N GLU A 105 -12.44 -17.62 -0.16
CA GLU A 105 -13.83 -17.28 -0.40
C GLU A 105 -14.01 -16.71 -1.80
N PHE A 106 -15.07 -17.14 -2.48
CA PHE A 106 -15.50 -16.56 -3.74
C PHE A 106 -16.87 -15.95 -3.57
N GLY A 107 -17.00 -14.64 -3.81
CA GLY A 107 -18.23 -13.88 -3.71
C GLY A 107 -18.71 -13.40 -5.08
N PHE A 108 -20.02 -13.46 -5.28
CA PHE A 108 -20.70 -12.91 -6.46
C PHE A 108 -21.70 -11.85 -6.05
N HIS A 109 -21.74 -10.76 -6.82
CA HIS A 109 -22.62 -9.62 -6.60
C HIS A 109 -23.45 -9.36 -7.85
N PHE A 110 -24.77 -9.29 -7.66
CA PHE A 110 -25.71 -8.95 -8.72
C PHE A 110 -26.59 -7.82 -8.27
N GLN A 111 -26.62 -6.75 -9.06
CA GLN A 111 -27.39 -5.57 -8.70
C GLN A 111 -28.12 -5.02 -9.91
N LYS A 112 -29.27 -4.42 -9.64
CA LYS A 112 -30.09 -3.71 -10.62
C LYS A 112 -30.46 -2.34 -10.07
N LYS A 113 -30.13 -1.31 -10.83
CA LYS A 113 -30.64 0.04 -10.64
C LYS A 113 -32.11 0.08 -11.05
N VAL A 114 -32.96 0.34 -10.06
CA VAL A 114 -34.42 0.29 -10.22
C VAL A 114 -34.98 1.67 -10.49
N TYR A 115 -34.40 2.70 -9.89
CA TYR A 115 -34.91 4.05 -9.99
C TYR A 115 -33.77 5.08 -10.01
N THR A 116 -33.96 6.14 -10.80
CA THR A 116 -33.07 7.29 -10.87
C THR A 116 -33.91 8.53 -11.07
N TYR A 117 -33.74 9.53 -10.21
CA TYR A 117 -34.39 10.82 -10.34
C TYR A 117 -33.48 11.92 -9.83
N ASN A 118 -33.17 12.89 -10.71
CA ASN A 118 -32.17 13.93 -10.47
C ASN A 118 -30.86 13.34 -9.94
N ASP A 119 -30.51 13.71 -8.71
CA ASP A 119 -29.27 13.32 -8.02
C ASP A 119 -29.43 12.04 -7.19
N ILE A 120 -30.61 11.42 -7.18
CA ILE A 120 -30.92 10.25 -6.35
C ILE A 120 -30.99 9.00 -7.23
N SER A 121 -30.38 7.91 -6.80
CA SER A 121 -30.54 6.59 -7.41
C SER A 121 -30.86 5.53 -6.37
N ILE A 122 -31.68 4.55 -6.76
CA ILE A 122 -32.05 3.40 -5.92
C ILE A 122 -31.71 2.13 -6.68
N SER A 123 -30.94 1.27 -6.04
CA SER A 123 -30.60 -0.05 -6.56
C SER A 123 -30.99 -1.13 -5.56
N VAL A 124 -31.33 -2.30 -6.09
CA VAL A 124 -31.54 -3.52 -5.31
C VAL A 124 -30.67 -4.63 -5.86
N GLY A 125 -30.25 -5.55 -5.01
CA GLY A 125 -29.39 -6.63 -5.45
C GLY A 125 -29.29 -7.79 -4.48
N LEU A 126 -28.52 -8.77 -4.90
CA LEU A 126 -28.08 -9.92 -4.13
C LEU A 126 -26.56 -9.87 -4.02
N GLN A 127 -26.06 -10.03 -2.81
CA GLN A 127 -24.65 -10.01 -2.46
C GLN A 127 -24.26 -11.32 -1.74
N ASP A 128 -22.99 -11.68 -1.83
CA ASP A 128 -22.33 -12.73 -1.05
C ASP A 128 -22.88 -14.16 -1.24
N VAL A 129 -22.98 -14.60 -2.49
CA VAL A 129 -22.97 -16.05 -2.76
C VAL A 129 -21.56 -16.56 -2.52
N VAL A 130 -21.26 -16.97 -1.28
CA VAL A 130 -19.92 -17.38 -0.86
C VAL A 130 -19.70 -18.88 -1.03
N PHE A 131 -18.70 -19.22 -1.83
CA PHE A 131 -18.14 -20.57 -1.88
C PHE A 131 -16.90 -20.64 -1.03
N THR A 132 -16.83 -21.63 -0.14
CA THR A 132 -15.65 -21.89 0.71
C THR A 132 -14.96 -23.17 0.29
N THR A 133 -13.65 -23.13 0.18
CA THR A 133 -12.81 -24.33 0.11
C THR A 133 -12.51 -24.79 1.53
N ASP A 134 -13.21 -25.81 2.02
CA ASP A 134 -12.91 -26.40 3.33
C ASP A 134 -11.90 -27.55 3.17
N PRO A 135 -10.66 -27.41 3.66
CA PRO A 135 -9.62 -28.42 3.53
C PRO A 135 -9.91 -29.73 4.32
N SER A 136 -10.92 -29.74 5.19
CA SER A 136 -11.33 -30.91 5.97
C SER A 136 -12.52 -31.68 5.36
N SER A 137 -13.17 -31.12 4.33
CA SER A 137 -14.33 -31.71 3.67
C SER A 137 -13.94 -32.47 2.39
N THR A 138 -14.67 -33.56 2.07
CA THR A 138 -14.50 -34.33 0.83
C THR A 138 -15.05 -33.63 -0.41
N GLU A 139 -15.76 -32.50 -0.25
CA GLU A 139 -16.31 -31.71 -1.34
C GLU A 139 -15.35 -30.57 -1.71
N LEU A 140 -15.05 -30.42 -3.01
CA LEU A 140 -14.07 -29.44 -3.50
C LEU A 140 -14.51 -27.98 -3.25
N LEU A 141 -15.82 -27.72 -3.19
CA LEU A 141 -16.45 -26.40 -2.99
C LEU A 141 -17.82 -26.58 -2.30
N SER A 142 -18.02 -25.96 -1.14
CA SER A 142 -19.32 -25.93 -0.45
C SER A 142 -19.97 -24.53 -0.55
N ILE A 143 -21.29 -24.48 -0.76
CA ILE A 143 -22.06 -23.23 -0.82
C ILE A 143 -22.55 -22.89 0.57
N ASN A 144 -22.17 -21.71 1.09
CA ASN A 144 -22.75 -21.20 2.32
C ASN A 144 -24.00 -20.34 2.00
N THR A 145 -25.18 -20.95 2.13
CA THR A 145 -26.47 -20.28 1.86
C THR A 145 -26.92 -19.33 2.97
N GLN A 146 -26.28 -19.37 4.15
CA GLN A 146 -26.59 -18.46 5.25
C GLN A 146 -26.04 -17.04 5.01
N LEU A 147 -25.09 -16.91 4.08
CA LEU A 147 -24.44 -15.64 3.72
C LEU A 147 -25.13 -14.85 2.61
N LEU A 148 -26.10 -15.45 1.93
CA LEU A 148 -26.85 -14.77 0.87
C LEU A 148 -27.58 -13.55 1.44
N SER A 149 -27.23 -12.35 0.97
CA SER A 149 -27.81 -11.10 1.43
C SER A 149 -28.54 -10.38 0.30
N ALA A 150 -29.83 -10.13 0.45
CA ALA A 150 -30.54 -9.18 -0.39
C ALA A 150 -30.35 -7.78 0.17
N PHE A 151 -30.09 -6.79 -0.67
CA PHE A 151 -29.90 -5.42 -0.22
C PHE A 151 -30.66 -4.43 -1.09
N ALA A 152 -30.93 -3.26 -0.53
CA ALA A 152 -31.33 -2.08 -1.23
C ALA A 152 -30.43 -0.92 -0.82
N VAL A 153 -30.00 -0.12 -1.80
CA VAL A 153 -29.14 1.05 -1.58
C VAL A 153 -29.74 2.27 -2.26
N LEU A 154 -29.75 3.37 -1.52
CA LEU A 154 -30.02 4.71 -1.99
C LEU A 154 -28.71 5.47 -2.12
N GLY A 155 -28.45 6.02 -3.29
CA GLY A 155 -27.32 6.90 -3.56
C GLY A 155 -27.79 8.31 -3.82
N SER A 156 -27.03 9.30 -3.33
CA SER A 156 -27.18 10.71 -3.68
C SER A 156 -25.86 11.22 -4.24
N GLU A 157 -25.89 11.83 -5.42
CA GLU A 157 -24.72 12.40 -6.10
C GLU A 157 -24.85 13.92 -6.20
N LYS A 158 -24.08 14.66 -5.40
CA LYS A 158 -24.09 16.14 -5.43
C LYS A 158 -22.83 16.69 -6.07
N ASN A 159 -23.01 17.55 -7.07
CA ASN A 159 -21.93 18.33 -7.66
C ASN A 159 -21.77 19.65 -6.89
N LEU A 160 -20.58 19.88 -6.31
CA LEU A 160 -20.21 21.05 -5.53
C LEU A 160 -19.10 21.81 -6.29
N GLY A 161 -19.42 22.29 -7.48
CA GLY A 161 -18.44 22.91 -8.39
C GLY A 161 -17.42 21.90 -8.89
N GLU A 162 -16.15 22.09 -8.56
CA GLU A 162 -15.03 21.18 -8.91
C GLU A 162 -15.00 19.92 -8.04
N TYR A 163 -15.73 19.90 -6.92
CA TYR A 163 -15.84 18.76 -6.03
C TYR A 163 -17.11 17.97 -6.32
N LYS A 164 -17.06 16.65 -6.13
CA LYS A 164 -18.26 15.80 -6.20
C LYS A 164 -18.38 14.99 -4.91
N PHE A 165 -19.56 15.01 -4.32
CA PHE A 165 -19.84 14.28 -3.11
C PHE A 165 -20.96 13.28 -3.36
N ASN A 166 -20.60 12.00 -3.30
CA ASN A 166 -21.53 10.90 -3.42
C ASN A 166 -21.75 10.29 -2.03
N THR A 167 -23.00 10.05 -1.65
CA THR A 167 -23.36 9.38 -0.41
C THR A 167 -24.22 8.16 -0.73
N TYR A 168 -23.97 7.07 -0.03
CA TYR A 168 -24.67 5.81 -0.15
C TYR A 168 -25.23 5.43 1.21
N MET A 169 -26.50 5.06 1.25
CA MET A 169 -27.16 4.53 2.44
C MET A 169 -28.00 3.35 2.01
N GLY A 170 -27.89 2.23 2.71
CA GLY A 170 -28.66 1.06 2.33
C GLY A 170 -28.96 0.14 3.49
N PHE A 171 -29.79 -0.84 3.17
CA PHE A 171 -30.18 -1.89 4.09
C PHE A 171 -30.08 -3.28 3.45
N GLY A 172 -29.72 -4.28 4.26
CA GLY A 172 -29.50 -5.66 3.83
C GLY A 172 -30.22 -6.68 4.72
N THR A 173 -30.73 -7.77 4.14
CA THR A 173 -31.42 -8.85 4.85
C THR A 173 -30.45 -9.87 5.46
N GLY A 174 -29.24 -9.97 4.92
CA GLY A 174 -28.15 -10.81 5.40
C GLY A 174 -27.10 -10.03 6.19
N GLY A 175 -26.13 -10.74 6.74
CA GLY A 175 -24.95 -10.15 7.35
C GLY A 175 -24.05 -9.56 6.27
N ILE A 176 -24.17 -8.25 6.03
CA ILE A 176 -23.09 -7.46 5.40
C ILE A 176 -21.89 -7.33 6.39
N ALA A 177 -22.08 -7.81 7.63
CA ALA A 177 -21.10 -8.08 8.68
C ALA A 177 -20.79 -9.60 8.76
N PRO A 178 -19.57 -10.00 9.15
CA PRO A 178 -18.89 -11.22 8.72
C PRO A 178 -19.58 -12.51 9.20
N SER A 179 -19.69 -13.51 8.30
CA SER A 179 -19.90 -14.89 8.73
C SER A 179 -18.69 -15.39 9.49
N ASP A 180 -18.97 -15.97 10.63
CA ASP A 180 -18.05 -16.72 11.47
C ASP A 180 -17.55 -18.00 10.79
N THR A 181 -16.40 -18.50 11.26
CA THR A 181 -15.86 -19.82 10.91
C THR A 181 -16.02 -20.85 12.03
N ILE A 182 -16.70 -20.55 13.15
CA ILE A 182 -16.95 -21.55 14.20
C ILE A 182 -18.32 -21.31 14.85
N GLU A 183 -19.28 -22.23 14.64
CA GLU A 183 -20.49 -22.32 15.47
C GLU A 183 -20.10 -22.81 16.87
N VAL A 184 -20.45 -22.05 17.91
CA VAL A 184 -20.50 -22.57 19.28
C VAL A 184 -21.90 -22.36 19.84
N ILE A 185 -22.43 -23.46 20.37
CA ILE A 185 -23.66 -23.58 21.13
C ILE A 185 -23.55 -22.70 22.38
N ASP A 186 -24.07 -21.48 22.35
CA ASP A 186 -25.17 -21.06 23.23
C ASP A 186 -25.63 -19.63 22.91
N SER A 187 -26.93 -19.46 23.03
CA SER A 187 -27.76 -18.30 22.76
C SER A 187 -27.38 -17.04 23.55
N LEU A 188 -27.20 -15.89 22.87
CA LEU A 188 -27.96 -14.64 23.05
C LEU A 188 -27.35 -13.43 22.32
N LYS A 189 -28.11 -12.90 21.35
CA LYS A 189 -28.05 -11.57 20.70
C LYS A 189 -26.98 -11.28 19.65
N ALA A 190 -27.19 -11.91 18.48
CA ALA A 190 -26.71 -11.43 17.20
C ALA A 190 -27.31 -10.05 16.84
N THR A 191 -26.51 -8.99 16.81
CA THR A 191 -26.88 -7.71 16.19
C THR A 191 -26.84 -7.84 14.67
N LYS A 192 -27.99 -8.18 14.07
CA LYS A 192 -28.26 -7.89 12.66
C LYS A 192 -28.45 -6.39 12.50
N SER A 193 -27.38 -5.63 12.25
CA SER A 193 -27.55 -4.29 11.67
C SER A 193 -27.29 -4.36 10.18
N GLY A 194 -28.35 -4.70 9.44
CA GLY A 194 -28.41 -4.57 8.00
C GLY A 194 -28.59 -3.12 7.57
N VAL A 195 -27.80 -2.18 8.10
CA VAL A 195 -27.77 -0.77 7.68
C VAL A 195 -26.32 -0.37 7.51
N PHE A 196 -26.02 0.24 6.37
CA PHE A 196 -24.68 0.66 6.03
C PHE A 196 -24.67 2.05 5.42
N LEU A 197 -23.54 2.73 5.55
CA LEU A 197 -23.32 4.07 5.03
C LEU A 197 -21.99 4.11 4.28
N GLY A 198 -21.95 4.80 3.16
CA GLY A 198 -20.74 5.06 2.40
C GLY A 198 -20.72 6.48 1.89
N PHE A 199 -19.54 7.05 1.72
CA PHE A 199 -19.37 8.29 1.00
C PHE A 199 -18.11 8.24 0.14
N LEU A 200 -18.18 8.98 -0.97
CA LEU A 200 -17.10 9.16 -1.90
C LEU A 200 -17.02 10.65 -2.21
N PHE A 201 -15.92 11.26 -1.80
CA PHE A 201 -15.62 12.65 -2.07
C PHE A 201 -14.52 12.74 -3.11
N LYS A 202 -14.87 13.22 -4.30
CA LYS A 202 -13.94 13.42 -5.41
C LYS A 202 -13.41 14.84 -5.35
N THR A 203 -12.09 14.96 -5.43
CA THR A 203 -11.38 16.24 -5.40
C THR A 203 -10.72 16.53 -6.75
N PRO A 204 -10.51 17.80 -7.11
CA PRO A 204 -9.84 18.18 -8.35
C PRO A 204 -8.30 18.00 -8.28
N TYR A 205 -7.76 17.52 -7.16
CA TYR A 205 -6.33 17.22 -7.08
C TYR A 205 -5.99 16.08 -8.05
N LEU A 206 -4.91 16.26 -8.83
CA LEU A 206 -4.51 15.32 -9.91
C LEU A 206 -5.61 15.13 -10.97
N GLU A 207 -6.34 16.20 -11.32
CA GLU A 207 -7.44 16.17 -12.31
C GLU A 207 -7.03 15.54 -13.65
N LYS A 208 -5.79 15.80 -14.12
CA LYS A 208 -5.23 15.22 -15.35
C LYS A 208 -5.28 13.68 -15.38
N TRP A 209 -5.29 13.04 -14.21
CA TRP A 209 -5.33 11.59 -14.05
C TRP A 209 -6.66 11.09 -13.46
N GLY A 210 -7.68 11.94 -13.38
CA GLY A 210 -9.04 11.56 -12.98
C GLY A 210 -9.40 11.85 -11.52
N GLY A 211 -8.63 12.68 -10.82
CA GLY A 211 -8.97 13.18 -9.49
C GLY A 211 -8.66 12.22 -8.35
N LEU A 212 -8.19 12.79 -7.23
CA LEU A 212 -8.00 12.09 -5.96
C LEU A 212 -9.35 11.89 -5.28
N ASP A 213 -9.66 10.66 -4.90
CA ASP A 213 -10.90 10.35 -4.19
C ASP A 213 -10.61 10.03 -2.71
N ILE A 214 -11.42 10.60 -1.83
CA ILE A 214 -11.51 10.23 -0.42
C ILE A 214 -12.75 9.36 -0.26
N VAL A 215 -12.57 8.20 0.35
CA VAL A 215 -13.60 7.20 0.54
C VAL A 215 -13.81 7.01 2.03
N GLY A 216 -15.07 6.91 2.44
CA GLY A 216 -15.40 6.46 3.79
C GLY A 216 -16.58 5.53 3.78
N GLU A 217 -16.56 4.60 4.71
CA GLU A 217 -17.55 3.53 4.81
C GLU A 217 -17.80 3.21 6.28
N PHE A 218 -19.06 2.95 6.59
CA PHE A 218 -19.49 2.34 7.83
C PHE A 218 -20.26 1.07 7.47
N ASP A 219 -19.67 -0.08 7.78
CA ASP A 219 -20.17 -1.42 7.45
C ASP A 219 -21.11 -2.00 8.52
N GLY A 220 -21.46 -1.21 9.53
CA GLY A 220 -22.24 -1.64 10.70
C GLY A 220 -21.39 -2.06 11.90
N THR A 221 -20.09 -2.33 11.70
CA THR A 221 -19.17 -2.81 12.75
C THR A 221 -18.04 -1.85 13.09
N GLY A 222 -17.68 -0.97 12.15
CA GLY A 222 -16.65 0.05 12.34
C GLY A 222 -16.57 1.03 11.18
N VAL A 223 -15.69 2.00 11.34
CA VAL A 223 -15.48 3.08 10.36
C VAL A 223 -14.22 2.80 9.55
N ASN A 224 -14.39 2.80 8.25
CA ASN A 224 -13.36 2.53 7.26
C ASN A 224 -13.10 3.81 6.47
N VAL A 225 -11.83 4.16 6.27
CA VAL A 225 -11.44 5.37 5.50
C VAL A 225 -10.35 5.01 4.50
N GLY A 226 -10.48 5.52 3.29
CA GLY A 226 -9.57 5.23 2.19
C GLY A 226 -9.26 6.46 1.35
N LEU A 227 -8.14 6.38 0.65
CA LEU A 227 -7.64 7.35 -0.30
C LEU A 227 -7.31 6.62 -1.61
N ARG A 228 -7.88 7.10 -2.70
CA ARG A 228 -7.64 6.56 -4.04
C ARG A 228 -6.85 7.56 -4.85
N ILE A 229 -5.56 7.29 -4.99
CA ILE A 229 -4.59 8.14 -5.66
C ILE A 229 -4.50 7.73 -7.12
N PRO A 230 -4.87 8.60 -8.08
CA PRO A 230 -4.68 8.29 -9.48
C PRO A 230 -3.19 8.29 -9.84
N LEU A 231 -2.72 7.19 -10.41
CA LEU A 231 -1.38 7.08 -10.99
C LEU A 231 -1.41 7.44 -12.49
N THR A 232 -2.48 7.04 -13.17
CA THR A 232 -2.82 7.42 -14.55
C THR A 232 -4.35 7.55 -14.68
N SER A 233 -4.89 7.78 -15.89
CA SER A 233 -6.34 7.75 -16.13
C SER A 233 -6.98 6.40 -15.83
N ASP A 234 -6.19 5.33 -15.88
CA ASP A 234 -6.66 3.94 -15.90
C ASP A 234 -6.19 3.19 -14.65
N TYR A 235 -5.12 3.63 -13.99
CA TYR A 235 -4.53 2.97 -12.82
C TYR A 235 -4.61 3.84 -11.59
N ARG A 236 -4.97 3.24 -10.46
CA ARG A 236 -5.11 3.90 -9.17
C ARG A 236 -4.44 3.06 -8.07
N LEU A 237 -3.85 3.79 -7.11
CA LEU A 237 -3.31 3.26 -5.88
C LEU A 237 -4.29 3.54 -4.75
N ASN A 238 -4.61 2.50 -3.99
CA ASN A 238 -5.60 2.52 -2.95
C ASN A 238 -4.90 2.33 -1.60
N LEU A 239 -5.02 3.33 -0.73
CA LEU A 239 -4.47 3.29 0.63
C LEU A 239 -5.61 3.50 1.61
N GLY A 240 -5.71 2.71 2.67
CA GLY A 240 -6.81 2.87 3.60
C GLY A 240 -6.56 2.27 4.96
N PHE A 241 -7.37 2.72 5.91
CA PHE A 241 -7.48 2.11 7.22
C PHE A 241 -8.85 1.46 7.38
N THR A 242 -8.88 0.29 7.98
CA THR A 242 -10.11 -0.42 8.33
C THR A 242 -10.29 -0.40 9.83
N HIS A 243 -11.54 -0.29 10.27
CA HIS A 243 -11.90 -0.18 11.69
C HIS A 243 -11.06 0.90 12.40
N LEU A 244 -10.97 2.09 11.80
CA LEU A 244 -10.21 3.24 12.30
C LEU A 244 -10.59 3.59 13.75
N ASP A 245 -11.85 3.34 14.11
CA ASP A 245 -12.39 3.47 15.46
C ASP A 245 -11.65 2.61 16.50
N LYS A 246 -11.07 1.48 16.08
CA LYS A 246 -10.37 0.51 16.94
C LYS A 246 -8.85 0.56 16.80
N LEU A 247 -8.31 1.53 16.04
CA LEU A 247 -6.88 1.69 15.80
C LEU A 247 -6.01 1.77 17.08
N PRO A 248 -6.45 2.37 18.20
CA PRO A 248 -5.68 2.35 19.45
C PRO A 248 -5.37 0.95 19.99
N GLU A 249 -6.22 -0.02 19.67
CA GLU A 249 -6.08 -1.39 20.16
C GLU A 249 -5.23 -2.26 19.22
N TRP A 250 -4.74 -1.76 18.08
CA TRP A 250 -4.04 -2.51 17.02
C TRP A 250 -3.04 -3.59 17.50
N ALA A 251 -2.31 -3.35 18.59
CA ALA A 251 -1.31 -4.29 19.13
C ALA A 251 -1.89 -5.43 19.98
N VAL A 252 -3.20 -5.46 20.22
CA VAL A 252 -3.91 -6.43 21.05
C VAL A 252 -4.48 -7.55 20.13
N ARG A 253 -4.65 -8.76 20.69
CA ARG A 253 -5.11 -9.99 20.00
C ARG A 253 -6.24 -9.75 18.97
N TYR A 254 -6.20 -10.41 17.81
CA TYR A 254 -7.28 -10.33 16.80
C TYR A 254 -8.69 -10.61 17.37
N TRP A 255 -9.60 -9.63 17.22
CA TRP A 255 -11.05 -9.65 17.55
C TRP A 255 -11.88 -9.11 16.34
N PRO A 256 -13.23 -8.97 16.38
CA PRO A 256 -14.04 -8.60 15.22
C PRO A 256 -13.93 -7.14 14.91
N GLY A 257 -13.47 -6.88 13.68
CA GLY A 257 -13.05 -5.56 13.29
C GLY A 257 -11.71 -5.18 13.90
N HIS A 258 -10.75 -6.11 13.90
CA HIS A 258 -9.35 -5.77 14.14
C HIS A 258 -8.88 -4.80 13.03
N PRO A 259 -8.31 -3.64 13.37
CA PRO A 259 -7.75 -2.73 12.37
C PRO A 259 -6.45 -3.35 11.79
N GLY A 260 -6.02 -3.20 10.55
CA GLY A 260 -6.64 -2.56 9.42
C GLY A 260 -5.79 -1.59 8.62
N PHE A 261 -4.69 -1.98 7.96
CA PHE A 261 -4.02 -1.12 6.97
C PHE A 261 -4.07 -1.78 5.60
N THR A 262 -4.72 -1.13 4.67
CA THR A 262 -4.97 -1.63 3.33
C THR A 262 -4.07 -0.95 2.31
N VAL A 263 -3.45 -1.77 1.45
CA VAL A 263 -2.83 -1.34 0.20
C VAL A 263 -3.45 -2.11 -0.95
N GLY A 264 -3.90 -1.41 -1.98
CA GLY A 264 -4.47 -2.03 -3.16
C GLY A 264 -4.14 -1.29 -4.44
N PHE A 265 -4.37 -1.97 -5.55
CA PHE A 265 -4.18 -1.44 -6.89
C PHE A 265 -5.39 -1.80 -7.73
N ASP A 266 -5.89 -0.82 -8.48
CA ASP A 266 -7.02 -1.01 -9.37
C ASP A 266 -6.72 -0.48 -10.77
N MET A 267 -7.25 -1.21 -11.74
CA MET A 267 -7.33 -0.83 -13.13
C MET A 267 -8.79 -0.61 -13.52
N VAL A 268 -9.03 0.50 -14.23
CA VAL A 268 -10.34 0.84 -14.78
C VAL A 268 -10.24 0.87 -16.29
N VAL A 269 -11.12 0.14 -16.97
CA VAL A 269 -11.14 0.12 -18.45
C VAL A 269 -12.26 1.04 -18.92
N PRO A 270 -11.97 2.11 -19.67
CA PRO A 270 -13.01 3.02 -20.14
C PRO A 270 -13.98 2.33 -21.10
N ARG A 271 -15.26 2.67 -20.99
CA ARG A 271 -16.29 2.27 -21.93
C ARG A 271 -16.13 3.13 -23.16
N LYS A 272 -15.54 2.59 -24.23
CA LYS A 272 -15.48 3.27 -25.51
C LYS A 272 -16.92 3.49 -26.00
N ASP A 273 -17.35 4.74 -26.14
CA ASP A 273 -18.67 5.05 -26.67
C ASP A 273 -18.83 4.45 -28.06
N LYS A 274 -20.02 3.90 -28.35
CA LYS A 274 -20.44 3.49 -29.69
C LYS A 274 -20.73 4.69 -30.59
N ALA A 275 -19.81 5.64 -30.67
CA ALA A 275 -19.75 6.62 -31.75
C ALA A 275 -18.55 6.30 -32.68
N SER A 276 -18.40 5.02 -33.04
CA SER A 276 -17.94 4.51 -34.35
C SER A 276 -17.52 3.04 -34.28
N ILE A 277 -18.47 2.12 -34.06
CA ILE A 277 -18.25 0.71 -34.41
C ILE A 277 -19.50 0.25 -35.17
N SER A 278 -19.59 0.64 -36.44
CA SER A 278 -20.16 -0.26 -37.44
C SER A 278 -19.27 -1.49 -37.44
N ALA A 279 -19.84 -2.61 -37.03
CA ALA A 279 -19.14 -3.88 -37.03
C ALA A 279 -18.64 -4.20 -38.45
N GLN A 280 -17.35 -4.50 -38.60
CA GLN A 280 -16.87 -5.49 -39.55
C GLN A 280 -15.45 -5.92 -39.16
N GLY A 281 -15.36 -7.12 -38.58
CA GLY A 281 -14.11 -7.87 -38.60
C GLY A 281 -13.82 -8.37 -40.03
N PRO A 282 -12.67 -9.03 -40.27
CA PRO A 282 -12.17 -9.33 -41.62
C PRO A 282 -12.98 -10.37 -42.43
N SER A 283 -14.09 -10.87 -41.90
CA SER A 283 -14.98 -11.79 -42.60
C SER A 283 -16.39 -11.72 -42.00
N GLY A 284 -17.21 -10.79 -42.50
CA GLY A 284 -18.61 -10.68 -42.14
C GLY A 284 -19.35 -10.00 -43.28
N GLY A 285 -20.04 -10.80 -44.08
CA GLY A 285 -20.66 -10.41 -45.34
C GLY A 285 -21.59 -9.22 -45.27
N LEU A 286 -21.68 -8.57 -46.43
CA LEU A 286 -22.69 -7.60 -46.85
C LEU A 286 -24.09 -8.02 -46.39
N LEU A 287 -24.83 -7.10 -45.74
CA LEU A 287 -26.26 -6.84 -45.92
C LEU A 287 -26.67 -5.71 -44.96
N PRO A 288 -27.21 -4.56 -45.45
CA PRO A 288 -27.83 -3.58 -44.58
C PRO A 288 -29.18 -4.10 -44.11
N GLY A 289 -29.39 -4.14 -42.79
CA GLY A 289 -30.69 -4.41 -42.19
C GLY A 289 -31.70 -3.32 -42.54
N TYR A 290 -32.69 -3.68 -43.34
CA TYR A 290 -33.90 -2.90 -43.57
C TYR A 290 -34.72 -2.85 -42.27
N ASN A 291 -34.92 -1.66 -41.71
CA ASN A 291 -35.99 -1.41 -40.75
C ASN A 291 -37.25 -1.11 -41.57
N SER A 292 -38.26 -1.96 -41.46
CA SER A 292 -39.53 -1.82 -42.18
C SER A 292 -40.34 -0.64 -41.63
N SER A 293 -40.52 0.40 -42.45
CA SER A 293 -41.74 1.22 -42.59
C SER A 293 -41.39 2.57 -43.20
N ASN A 294 -41.36 2.64 -44.53
CA ASN A 294 -42.02 3.66 -45.33
C ASN A 294 -41.57 3.52 -46.78
N ASP A 295 -42.58 3.60 -47.64
CA ASP A 295 -42.52 3.57 -49.08
C ASP A 295 -41.65 4.73 -49.59
N PHE A 296 -40.42 4.43 -50.02
CA PHE A 296 -39.63 5.32 -50.87
C PHE A 296 -38.62 4.51 -51.67
N THR A 297 -38.71 4.62 -52.99
CA THR A 297 -37.81 4.01 -53.98
C THR A 297 -36.38 4.49 -53.76
N VAL A 298 -35.44 3.57 -53.58
CA VAL A 298 -34.01 3.88 -53.44
C VAL A 298 -33.36 3.91 -54.84
N PRO A 299 -32.72 5.01 -55.26
CA PRO A 299 -31.93 5.01 -56.48
C PRO A 299 -30.67 4.15 -56.30
N MET A 300 -30.44 3.27 -57.25
CA MET A 300 -29.36 2.29 -57.29
C MET A 300 -28.02 2.95 -57.69
N HIS A 301 -27.57 3.96 -56.96
CA HIS A 301 -26.21 4.49 -57.05
C HIS A 301 -25.77 4.99 -55.67
N LEU A 302 -25.38 4.05 -54.81
CA LEU A 302 -24.47 4.37 -53.71
C LEU A 302 -23.14 4.73 -54.34
N ASP A 303 -22.84 6.02 -54.33
CA ASP A 303 -21.63 6.61 -54.89
C ASP A 303 -20.41 6.00 -54.18
N SER A 304 -19.67 5.15 -54.90
CA SER A 304 -18.49 4.45 -54.39
C SER A 304 -17.42 5.41 -53.88
N THR A 305 -17.44 6.66 -54.34
CA THR A 305 -16.58 7.75 -53.84
C THR A 305 -16.89 8.12 -52.39
N LEU A 306 -18.16 8.11 -51.96
CA LEU A 306 -18.56 8.44 -50.60
C LEU A 306 -18.15 7.35 -49.61
N SER A 307 -18.30 6.08 -50.02
CA SER A 307 -17.83 4.91 -49.26
C SER A 307 -16.31 4.88 -49.09
N LEU A 308 -15.57 5.20 -50.17
CA LEU A 308 -14.12 5.35 -50.13
C LEU A 308 -13.68 6.52 -49.24
N ALA A 309 -14.42 7.63 -49.24
CA ALA A 309 -14.17 8.77 -48.37
C ALA A 309 -14.38 8.42 -46.88
N ASP A 310 -15.46 7.71 -46.54
CA ASP A 310 -15.71 7.26 -45.16
C ASP A 310 -14.64 6.27 -44.67
N LEU A 311 -14.16 5.38 -45.56
CA LEU A 311 -13.04 4.48 -45.25
C LEU A 311 -11.75 5.28 -45.02
N ALA A 312 -11.46 6.29 -45.83
CA ALA A 312 -10.31 7.17 -45.64
C ALA A 312 -10.39 7.96 -44.32
N VAL A 313 -11.57 8.49 -43.98
CA VAL A 313 -11.76 9.23 -42.72
C VAL A 313 -11.64 8.32 -41.50
N SER A 314 -12.20 7.11 -41.55
CA SER A 314 -12.12 6.15 -40.44
C SER A 314 -10.69 5.65 -40.21
N THR A 315 -9.95 5.33 -41.27
CA THR A 315 -8.54 4.92 -41.19
C THR A 315 -7.65 6.05 -40.66
N LEU A 316 -7.90 7.31 -41.04
CA LEU A 316 -7.24 8.47 -40.45
C LEU A 316 -7.56 8.62 -38.96
N ARG A 317 -8.81 8.40 -38.55
CA ARG A 317 -9.22 8.47 -37.15
C ARG A 317 -8.55 7.41 -36.27
N ASP A 318 -8.40 6.20 -36.79
CA ASP A 318 -7.66 5.12 -36.11
C ASP A 318 -6.18 5.44 -36.01
N SER A 319 -5.59 5.99 -37.08
CA SER A 319 -4.20 6.45 -37.09
C SER A 319 -3.95 7.56 -36.06
N MET A 320 -4.87 8.52 -35.94
CA MET A 320 -4.80 9.56 -34.90
C MET A 320 -4.95 8.96 -33.49
N SER A 321 -5.78 7.94 -33.32
CA SER A 321 -5.95 7.26 -32.03
C SER A 321 -4.68 6.50 -31.62
N LEU A 322 -4.03 5.82 -32.57
CA LEU A 322 -2.74 5.18 -32.36
C LEU A 322 -1.66 6.20 -31.99
N MET A 323 -1.57 7.31 -32.75
CA MET A 323 -0.61 8.37 -32.49
C MET A 323 -0.81 9.01 -31.10
N ASN A 324 -2.05 9.19 -30.66
CA ASN A 324 -2.35 9.65 -29.30
C ASN A 324 -1.86 8.67 -28.22
N ASN A 325 -2.00 7.36 -28.45
CA ASN A 325 -1.48 6.34 -27.53
C ASN A 325 0.05 6.32 -27.51
N GLU A 326 0.69 6.45 -28.67
CA GLU A 326 2.15 6.58 -28.76
C GLU A 326 2.66 7.83 -28.03
N MET A 327 2.00 8.98 -28.21
CA MET A 327 2.32 10.20 -27.47
C MET A 327 2.23 10.01 -25.95
N ARG A 328 1.20 9.30 -25.47
CA ARG A 328 1.06 8.98 -24.03
C ARG A 328 2.20 8.08 -23.55
N ASN A 329 2.55 7.03 -24.30
CA ASN A 329 3.68 6.16 -23.98
C ASN A 329 5.01 6.94 -23.95
N MET A 330 5.20 7.88 -24.87
CA MET A 330 6.39 8.73 -24.90
C MET A 330 6.42 9.70 -23.71
N MET A 331 5.29 10.27 -23.29
CA MET A 331 5.23 11.08 -22.07
C MET A 331 5.60 10.28 -20.81
N ILE A 332 5.15 9.02 -20.70
CA ILE A 332 5.53 8.15 -19.57
C ILE A 332 7.03 7.88 -19.57
N ARG A 333 7.62 7.63 -20.75
CA ARG A 333 9.08 7.46 -20.88
C ARG A 333 9.85 8.72 -20.54
N LEU A 334 9.35 9.89 -20.93
CA LEU A 334 9.96 11.17 -20.58
C LEU A 334 9.96 11.37 -19.06
N ALA A 335 8.82 11.16 -18.40
CA ALA A 335 8.69 11.28 -16.96
C ALA A 335 9.64 10.32 -16.21
N SER A 336 9.79 9.08 -16.68
CA SER A 336 10.71 8.12 -16.05
C SER A 336 12.19 8.50 -16.23
N VAL A 337 12.56 9.08 -17.37
CA VAL A 337 13.91 9.62 -17.62
C VAL A 337 14.18 10.85 -16.73
N GLU A 338 13.22 11.75 -16.58
CA GLU A 338 13.34 12.90 -15.68
C GLU A 338 13.52 12.47 -14.22
N GLN A 339 12.75 11.48 -13.76
CA GLN A 339 12.91 10.92 -12.41
C GLN A 339 14.30 10.31 -12.22
N LYS A 340 14.80 9.57 -13.21
CA LYS A 340 16.14 8.99 -13.16
C LYS A 340 17.24 10.07 -13.09
N LYS A 341 17.07 11.17 -13.82
CA LYS A 341 17.97 12.33 -13.75
C LYS A 341 17.99 12.94 -12.35
N LEU A 342 16.81 13.14 -11.74
CA LEU A 342 16.72 13.67 -10.37
C LEU A 342 17.41 12.75 -9.36
N PHE A 343 17.16 11.45 -9.44
CA PHE A 343 17.81 10.45 -8.60
C PHE A 343 19.34 10.48 -8.71
N LEU A 344 19.86 10.55 -9.95
CA LEU A 344 21.31 10.62 -10.18
C LEU A 344 21.91 11.91 -9.63
N ASN A 345 21.20 13.04 -9.77
CA ASN A 345 21.63 14.33 -9.24
C ASN A 345 21.70 14.32 -7.70
N ASP A 346 20.70 13.74 -7.04
CA ASP A 346 20.67 13.61 -5.58
C ASP A 346 21.77 12.66 -5.07
N SER A 347 22.00 11.55 -5.78
CA SER A 347 23.12 10.64 -5.51
C SER A 347 24.47 11.34 -5.63
N LEU A 348 24.67 12.16 -6.67
CA LEU A 348 25.89 12.93 -6.86
C LEU A 348 26.09 13.98 -5.76
N LYS A 349 25.03 14.68 -5.34
CA LYS A 349 25.07 15.59 -4.19
C LYS A 349 25.41 14.87 -2.89
N ALA A 350 24.87 13.68 -2.66
CA ALA A 350 25.17 12.89 -1.48
C ALA A 350 26.64 12.44 -1.44
N ILE A 351 27.20 12.02 -2.58
CA ILE A 351 28.61 11.62 -2.69
C ILE A 351 29.53 12.82 -2.45
N THR A 352 29.27 13.96 -3.11
CA THR A 352 30.07 15.18 -2.94
C THR A 352 30.01 15.71 -1.50
N LEU A 353 28.84 15.68 -0.85
CA LEU A 353 28.72 16.04 0.56
C LEU A 353 29.54 15.11 1.47
N LYS A 354 29.47 13.78 1.25
CA LYS A 354 30.27 12.82 2.01
C LYS A 354 31.77 13.05 1.84
N GLN A 355 32.22 13.37 0.63
CA GLN A 355 33.62 13.72 0.36
C GLN A 355 34.03 14.99 1.11
N ASN A 356 33.25 16.07 1.01
CA ASN A 356 33.55 17.32 1.70
C ASN A 356 33.57 17.14 3.23
N VAL A 357 32.65 16.35 3.81
CA VAL A 357 32.64 16.05 5.24
C VAL A 357 33.88 15.23 5.63
N ALA A 358 34.25 14.22 4.84
CA ALA A 358 35.44 13.42 5.09
C ALA A 358 36.72 14.27 5.03
N GLU A 359 36.85 15.15 4.04
CA GLU A 359 37.97 16.10 3.92
C GLU A 359 38.02 17.07 5.10
N ASN A 360 36.88 17.62 5.50
CA ASN A 360 36.82 18.53 6.65
C ASN A 360 37.22 17.82 7.95
N ASN A 361 36.66 16.62 8.20
CA ASN A 361 37.02 15.81 9.37
C ASN A 361 38.50 15.43 9.35
N MET A 362 39.06 15.11 8.18
CA MET A 362 40.49 14.83 8.04
C MET A 362 41.35 16.05 8.37
N ASN A 363 40.98 17.24 7.88
CA ASN A 363 41.68 18.48 8.19
C ASN A 363 41.61 18.83 9.68
N GLU A 364 40.45 18.63 10.31
CA GLU A 364 40.25 18.88 11.74
C GLU A 364 41.02 17.86 12.59
N ALA A 365 40.99 16.57 12.24
CA ALA A 365 41.81 15.54 12.87
C ALA A 365 43.31 15.86 12.78
N MET A 366 43.78 16.33 11.62
CA MET A 366 45.17 16.77 11.44
C MET A 366 45.55 17.97 12.33
N ARG A 367 44.61 18.90 12.56
CA ARG A 367 44.82 20.02 13.50
C ARG A 367 44.96 19.51 14.93
N HIS A 368 44.10 18.59 15.36
CA HIS A 368 44.18 17.94 16.67
C HIS A 368 45.50 17.18 16.85
N LEU A 369 45.95 16.40 15.85
CA LEU A 369 47.27 15.75 15.92
C LEU A 369 48.43 16.73 16.00
N SER A 370 48.33 17.87 15.31
CA SER A 370 49.33 18.93 15.38
C SER A 370 49.39 19.58 16.78
N LYS A 371 48.23 19.77 17.43
CA LYS A 371 48.16 20.24 18.82
C LYS A 371 48.70 19.22 19.81
N SER A 372 48.32 17.95 19.65
CA SER A 372 48.84 16.85 20.46
C SER A 372 50.36 16.82 20.46
N LEU A 373 50.98 16.99 19.29
CA LEU A 373 52.43 17.03 19.16
C LEU A 373 53.06 18.18 19.95
N ARG A 374 52.43 19.36 19.98
CA ARG A 374 52.90 20.51 20.76
C ARG A 374 52.85 20.21 22.26
N TYR A 375 51.75 19.66 22.76
CA TYR A 375 51.63 19.26 24.16
C TYR A 375 52.62 18.15 24.53
N PHE A 376 52.84 17.19 23.63
CA PHE A 376 53.84 16.13 23.83
C PHE A 376 55.24 16.70 24.04
N TYR A 377 55.67 17.68 23.23
CA TYR A 377 56.96 18.33 23.42
C TYR A 377 57.00 19.29 24.62
N ALA A 378 55.86 19.80 25.07
CA ALA A 378 55.74 20.57 26.30
C ALA A 378 55.77 19.70 27.58
N GLY A 379 55.66 18.37 27.45
CA GLY A 379 55.59 17.42 28.56
C GLY A 379 54.17 17.18 29.11
N ASP A 380 53.15 17.85 28.55
CA ASP A 380 51.75 17.74 28.94
C ASP A 380 51.08 16.51 28.29
N TYR A 381 51.51 15.32 28.69
CA TYR A 381 51.09 14.06 28.05
C TYR A 381 49.59 13.76 28.16
N ARG A 382 48.90 14.25 29.19
CA ARG A 382 47.45 14.07 29.36
C ARG A 382 46.65 14.88 28.33
N GLU A 383 47.00 16.15 28.13
CA GLU A 383 46.37 17.00 27.10
C GLU A 383 46.76 16.53 25.69
N ALA A 384 47.98 16.04 25.51
CA ALA A 384 48.40 15.41 24.25
C ALA A 384 47.53 14.19 23.90
N LEU A 385 47.18 13.36 24.88
CA LEU A 385 46.32 12.19 24.69
C LEU A 385 44.90 12.59 24.31
N LYS A 386 44.33 13.58 25.00
CA LYS A 386 42.99 14.12 24.71
C LYS A 386 42.87 14.63 23.28
N GLU A 387 43.87 15.36 22.80
CA GLU A 387 43.90 15.83 21.42
C GLU A 387 44.03 14.67 20.40
N VAL A 388 44.74 13.58 20.73
CA VAL A 388 44.76 12.37 19.86
C VAL A 388 43.41 11.67 19.83
N ASP A 389 42.75 11.57 20.98
CA ASP A 389 41.43 10.93 21.07
C ASP A 389 40.40 11.71 20.23
N LEU A 390 40.41 13.05 20.29
CA LEU A 390 39.57 13.89 19.41
C LEU A 390 39.87 13.68 17.91
N ALA A 391 41.14 13.50 17.54
CA ALA A 391 41.49 13.19 16.15
C ALA A 391 40.95 11.82 15.71
N LEU A 392 40.96 10.82 16.60
CA LEU A 392 40.45 9.47 16.33
C LEU A 392 38.92 9.41 16.32
N GLU A 393 38.23 10.27 17.08
CA GLU A 393 36.77 10.43 16.99
C GLU A 393 36.34 10.96 15.60
N LEU A 394 37.12 11.90 15.04
CA LEU A 394 36.87 12.47 13.71
C LEU A 394 37.29 11.54 12.57
N ASN A 395 38.39 10.81 12.72
CA ASN A 395 38.86 9.81 11.77
C ASN A 395 39.49 8.58 12.46
N PRO A 396 38.72 7.49 12.64
CA PRO A 396 39.18 6.29 13.34
C PRO A 396 40.27 5.49 12.63
N ASN A 397 40.51 5.72 11.33
CA ASN A 397 41.40 4.90 10.49
C ASN A 397 42.77 5.56 10.27
N MET A 398 43.20 6.37 11.22
CA MET A 398 44.39 7.21 11.06
C MET A 398 45.61 6.58 11.74
N ALA A 399 46.47 5.93 10.96
CA ALA A 399 47.68 5.25 11.48
C ALA A 399 48.58 6.18 12.32
N LEU A 400 48.78 7.43 11.85
CA LEU A 400 49.54 8.47 12.55
C LEU A 400 48.97 8.80 13.95
N ALA A 401 47.65 8.78 14.11
CA ALA A 401 47.03 9.07 15.40
C ALA A 401 47.33 7.96 16.42
N TYR A 402 47.19 6.68 16.03
CA TYR A 402 47.55 5.56 16.88
C TYR A 402 49.06 5.50 17.18
N ALA A 403 49.91 5.83 16.21
CA ALA A 403 51.36 5.91 16.43
C ALA A 403 51.71 6.94 17.51
N ARG A 404 51.12 8.14 17.42
CA ARG A 404 51.28 9.21 18.43
C ARG A 404 50.73 8.80 19.78
N ARG A 405 49.57 8.16 19.82
CA ARG A 405 48.98 7.63 21.07
C ARG A 405 49.91 6.65 21.76
N GLY A 406 50.54 5.76 20.98
CA GLY A 406 51.52 4.80 21.49
C GLY A 406 52.74 5.49 22.10
N SER A 407 53.28 6.51 21.44
CA SER A 407 54.39 7.32 21.96
C SER A 407 54.03 8.07 23.24
N ILE A 408 52.80 8.59 23.36
CA ILE A 408 52.31 9.25 24.57
C ILE A 408 52.21 8.25 25.73
N TYR A 409 51.60 7.07 25.51
CA TYR A 409 51.51 6.03 26.55
C TYR A 409 52.88 5.52 27.01
N TYR A 410 53.84 5.39 26.09
CA TYR A 410 55.21 5.03 26.44
C TYR A 410 55.86 6.06 27.36
N LYS A 411 55.66 7.37 27.09
CA LYS A 411 56.14 8.44 27.98
C LYS A 411 55.44 8.49 29.34
N LEU A 412 54.20 8.02 29.40
CA LEU A 412 53.46 7.84 30.66
C LEU A 412 53.85 6.55 31.41
N GLY A 413 54.75 5.72 30.86
CA GLY A 413 55.22 4.47 31.46
C GLY A 413 54.34 3.25 31.17
N ASP A 414 53.24 3.41 30.41
CA ASP A 414 52.35 2.31 30.05
C ASP A 414 52.80 1.66 28.72
N VAL A 415 53.80 0.80 28.82
CA VAL A 415 54.40 0.10 27.68
C VAL A 415 53.41 -0.88 27.00
N GLN A 416 52.47 -1.44 27.77
CA GLN A 416 51.47 -2.37 27.24
C GLN A 416 50.52 -1.63 26.29
N ARG A 417 49.94 -0.50 26.73
CA ARG A 417 49.09 0.32 25.87
C ARG A 417 49.85 0.95 24.71
N ALA A 418 51.11 1.29 24.91
CA ALA A 418 51.97 1.79 23.83
C ALA A 418 52.09 0.77 22.68
N THR A 419 52.43 -0.47 23.04
CA THR A 419 52.60 -1.58 22.09
C THR A 419 51.32 -1.89 21.33
N ILE A 420 50.16 -1.89 22.00
CA ILE A 420 48.86 -2.11 21.36
C ILE A 420 48.57 -1.04 20.30
N ASN A 421 48.78 0.24 20.62
CA ASN A 421 48.49 1.33 19.69
C ASN A 421 49.50 1.37 18.52
N TRP A 422 50.78 1.06 18.75
CA TRP A 422 51.76 0.92 17.68
C TRP A 422 51.46 -0.25 16.73
N ASN A 423 51.02 -1.40 17.26
CA ASN A 423 50.54 -2.50 16.42
C ASN A 423 49.28 -2.12 15.62
N LEU A 424 48.37 -1.34 16.21
CA LEU A 424 47.21 -0.80 15.49
C LEU A 424 47.63 0.13 14.35
N ALA A 425 48.63 0.99 14.58
CA ALA A 425 49.18 1.87 13.57
C ALA A 425 49.76 1.07 12.38
N LEU A 426 50.56 0.04 12.65
CA LEU A 426 51.11 -0.85 11.61
C LEU A 426 50.05 -1.68 10.89
N ARG A 427 48.93 -1.99 11.55
CA ARG A 427 47.80 -2.65 10.88
C ARG A 427 47.13 -1.73 9.85
N LEU A 428 47.08 -0.43 10.13
CA LEU A 428 46.48 0.58 9.25
C LEU A 428 47.45 1.06 8.18
N ASP A 429 48.74 1.16 8.50
CA ASP A 429 49.83 1.49 7.58
C ASP A 429 51.02 0.55 7.83
N PRO A 430 51.11 -0.55 7.07
CA PRO A 430 52.19 -1.53 7.23
C PRO A 430 53.59 -0.96 6.98
N GLU A 431 53.72 0.12 6.19
CA GLU A 431 55.00 0.75 5.84
C GLU A 431 55.40 1.87 6.79
N TYR A 432 54.77 1.95 7.96
CA TYR A 432 55.15 2.88 9.01
C TYR A 432 56.48 2.47 9.69
N ASP A 433 57.59 2.72 9.02
CA ASP A 433 58.94 2.28 9.41
C ASP A 433 59.36 2.76 10.81
N ASP A 434 59.00 3.98 11.20
CA ASP A 434 59.33 4.50 12.55
C ASP A 434 58.69 3.64 13.65
N VAL A 435 57.41 3.26 13.49
CA VAL A 435 56.69 2.43 14.46
C VAL A 435 57.25 1.01 14.47
N ARG A 436 57.58 0.47 13.29
CA ARG A 436 58.23 -0.83 13.12
C ARG A 436 59.58 -0.88 13.87
N ASN A 437 60.39 0.18 13.72
CA ASN A 437 61.67 0.30 14.39
C ASN A 437 61.52 0.46 15.92
N ILE A 438 60.53 1.21 16.38
CA ILE A 438 60.22 1.35 17.82
C ILE A 438 59.84 0.00 18.44
N LEU A 439 58.95 -0.76 17.80
CA LEU A 439 58.54 -2.08 18.29
C LEU A 439 59.69 -3.09 18.28
N LYS A 440 60.53 -3.06 17.24
CA LYS A 440 61.74 -3.89 17.17
C LYS A 440 62.73 -3.55 18.29
N ALA A 441 62.97 -2.26 18.53
CA ALA A 441 63.84 -1.80 19.62
C ALA A 441 63.30 -2.15 21.01
N LEU A 442 61.98 -2.13 21.19
CA LEU A 442 61.31 -2.55 22.41
C LEU A 442 61.46 -4.06 22.65
N HIS A 443 61.35 -4.87 21.59
CA HIS A 443 61.51 -6.32 21.67
C HIS A 443 62.98 -6.74 21.92
N GLU A 444 63.94 -5.97 21.40
CA GLU A 444 65.38 -6.17 21.61
C GLU A 444 65.88 -5.61 22.96
N ASP A 445 64.99 -5.17 23.86
CA ASP A 445 65.28 -4.63 25.20
C ASP A 445 66.20 -3.38 25.20
N ARG A 446 66.28 -2.67 24.07
CA ARG A 446 67.16 -1.49 23.89
C ARG A 446 66.57 -0.19 24.43
N LEU A 447 65.33 -0.22 24.90
CA LEU A 447 64.61 0.92 25.46
C LEU A 447 64.45 0.72 26.98
N LYS A 448 65.48 1.09 27.77
CA LYS A 448 65.43 1.00 29.25
C LYS A 448 64.17 1.66 29.81
N SER A 449 63.43 0.94 30.65
CA SER A 449 62.40 1.50 31.51
C SER A 449 63.08 2.42 32.54
N THR A 450 62.77 3.72 32.49
CA THR A 450 63.05 4.59 33.63
C THR A 450 61.99 4.31 34.69
N SER A 451 62.27 3.38 35.59
CA SER A 451 61.59 3.30 36.88
C SER A 451 61.99 4.53 37.70
N ILE A 452 61.13 5.54 37.76
CA ILE A 452 61.23 6.60 38.75
C ILE A 452 60.53 6.06 40.00
N PHE A 453 61.32 5.44 40.89
CA PHE A 453 61.06 5.47 42.32
C PHE A 453 62.16 6.32 42.93
N GLU A 454 61.74 7.35 43.64
CA GLU A 454 62.56 8.25 44.44
C GLU A 454 63.49 7.45 45.37
N GLU A 455 64.78 7.78 45.37
CA GLU A 455 65.68 7.51 46.50
C GLU A 455 66.04 8.86 47.14
N GLU A 456 65.63 8.95 48.41
CA GLU A 456 66.01 9.85 49.52
C GLU A 456 65.70 11.36 49.46
#